data_AF-A0A9D4UIT5-F1
#
_entry.id   AF-A0A9D4UIT5-F1
#
_cell.length_a   1.000
_cell.length_b   1.000
_cell.length_c   1.000
_cell.angle_alpha   90.00
_cell.angle_beta   90.00
_cell.angle_gamma   90.00
#
_symmetry.space_group_name_H-M   'P 1'
#
loop_
_entity.id
_entity.type
_entity.pdbx_description
1 polymer ?
#
loop_
_entity_poly.entity_id
_entity_poly.type
_entity_poly.pdbx_seq_one_letter_code
_entity_poly.pdbx_strand_id
1 'polypeptide(L)'
;MDVFKRQKKALYASVTGKWLVFVFSTAAISSNTFLLQHLQLSSRVLKISSYILNAATECEDLIVRKPGWPSLFCHFLVKWVKWFGNFVRRSAFWLCNMLLCGCAHEKAHAEKMLTLDLTPLQEEKLRRLQLRLETTFDRTRREHQEALKALWHAAFPDIELRGLVSDQWKEMGWQGNDPSTDFRGGGYVSLENLLFFATKYQTTFQQLLCKKGGRRATWEYPFAVAGVNLTFMLIQMLDLRAAKPSSWSGLNFLKILAEEEAAFDLLYCVAFKVMDTLWLAMHASYMEFNAVMKATRAQLEQELTMESVGRIQDMPSYTLLH
;
A
#
# COMPACT_ATOMS: atom_id res chain seq x y z
N MET A 1 -59.37 5.31 30.22
CA MET A 1 -58.94 6.13 29.06
C MET A 1 -57.49 6.62 29.13
N ASP A 2 -56.88 6.75 30.32
CA ASP A 2 -55.50 7.26 30.47
C ASP A 2 -54.36 6.23 30.29
N VAL A 3 -54.61 4.93 30.49
CA VAL A 3 -53.58 3.88 30.31
C VAL A 3 -53.21 3.72 28.82
N PHE A 4 -54.20 3.79 27.94
CA PHE A 4 -54.00 3.67 26.48
C PHE A 4 -53.25 4.88 25.88
N LYS A 5 -53.48 6.11 26.39
CA LYS A 5 -52.73 7.30 25.93
C LYS A 5 -51.27 7.27 26.37
N ARG A 6 -50.96 6.77 27.59
CA ARG A 6 -49.58 6.62 28.08
C ARG A 6 -48.82 5.54 27.33
N GLN A 7 -49.44 4.39 27.04
CA GLN A 7 -48.83 3.33 26.23
C GLN A 7 -48.55 3.78 24.79
N LYS A 8 -49.44 4.57 24.18
CA LYS A 8 -49.24 5.10 22.82
C LYS A 8 -48.10 6.12 22.75
N LYS A 9 -47.94 6.97 23.77
CA LYS A 9 -46.84 7.97 23.87
C LYS A 9 -45.49 7.31 24.13
N ALA A 10 -45.43 6.26 24.96
CA ALA A 10 -44.23 5.47 25.21
C ALA A 10 -43.80 4.67 23.98
N LEU A 11 -44.76 4.11 23.23
CA LEU A 11 -44.50 3.42 21.97
C LEU A 11 -43.99 4.39 20.89
N TYR A 12 -44.57 5.59 20.79
CA TYR A 12 -44.12 6.61 19.86
C TYR A 12 -42.69 7.06 20.16
N ALA A 13 -42.35 7.35 21.43
CA ALA A 13 -41.01 7.76 21.85
C ALA A 13 -39.95 6.67 21.63
N SER A 14 -40.29 5.41 21.87
CA SER A 14 -39.40 4.26 21.63
C SER A 14 -39.13 4.03 20.13
N VAL A 15 -40.16 4.19 19.29
CA VAL A 15 -40.04 4.04 17.84
C VAL A 15 -39.28 5.22 17.23
N THR A 16 -39.53 6.47 17.65
CA THR A 16 -38.78 7.64 17.17
C THR A 16 -37.32 7.64 17.62
N GLY A 17 -37.04 7.20 18.86
CA GLY A 17 -35.67 7.08 19.37
C GLY A 17 -34.84 6.04 18.60
N LYS A 18 -35.43 4.88 18.30
CA LYS A 18 -34.78 3.83 17.49
C LYS A 18 -34.64 4.24 16.02
N TRP A 19 -35.58 5.03 15.50
CA TRP A 19 -35.50 5.60 14.15
C TRP A 19 -34.43 6.68 13.99
N LEU A 20 -34.25 7.57 14.98
CA LEU A 20 -33.14 8.53 14.95
C LEU A 20 -31.80 7.80 14.91
N VAL A 21 -31.60 6.78 15.76
CA VAL A 21 -30.37 5.97 15.77
C VAL A 21 -30.16 5.27 14.42
N PHE A 22 -31.22 4.78 13.76
CA PHE A 22 -31.13 4.15 12.44
C PHE A 22 -30.80 5.15 11.32
N VAL A 23 -31.42 6.33 11.30
CA VAL A 23 -31.16 7.38 10.31
C VAL A 23 -29.76 7.98 10.47
N PHE A 24 -29.30 8.21 11.71
CA PHE A 24 -27.93 8.68 11.96
C PHE A 24 -26.89 7.60 11.64
N SER A 25 -27.18 6.32 11.89
CA SER A 25 -26.29 5.21 11.52
C SER A 25 -26.21 5.02 10.00
N THR A 26 -27.30 5.21 9.28
CA THR A 26 -27.32 5.08 7.80
C THR A 26 -26.75 6.31 7.09
N ALA A 27 -26.95 7.52 7.63
CA ALA A 27 -26.29 8.73 7.16
C ALA A 27 -24.76 8.71 7.42
N ALA A 28 -24.31 8.10 8.52
CA ALA A 28 -22.89 7.86 8.78
C ALA A 28 -22.28 6.83 7.81
N ILE A 29 -23.07 5.88 7.30
CA ILE A 29 -22.65 4.90 6.29
C ILE A 29 -22.61 5.54 4.88
N SER A 30 -23.57 6.42 4.53
CA SER A 30 -23.57 7.11 3.23
C SER A 30 -22.48 8.19 3.12
N SER A 31 -22.16 8.85 4.23
CA SER A 31 -21.11 9.88 4.30
C SER A 31 -19.68 9.28 4.28
N ASN A 32 -19.55 7.97 4.53
CA ASN A 32 -18.28 7.22 4.49
C ASN A 32 -18.18 6.28 3.29
N THR A 33 -18.73 6.69 2.15
CA THR A 33 -18.64 5.95 0.88
C THR A 33 -17.19 5.81 0.36
N PHE A 34 -16.22 6.49 0.97
CA PHE A 34 -14.79 6.32 0.67
C PHE A 34 -14.07 5.30 1.59
N LEU A 35 -14.63 4.97 2.77
CA LEU A 35 -14.00 4.08 3.76
C LEU A 35 -14.42 2.61 3.66
N LEU A 36 -15.47 2.31 2.89
CA LEU A 36 -15.97 0.93 2.70
C LEU A 36 -15.24 0.14 1.62
N GLN A 37 -14.26 0.74 0.93
CA GLN A 37 -13.46 0.04 -0.08
C GLN A 37 -12.34 -0.85 0.53
N HIS A 38 -12.11 -0.79 1.84
CA HIS A 38 -10.99 -1.50 2.49
C HIS A 38 -11.31 -2.28 3.78
N LEU A 39 -12.58 -2.47 4.14
CA LEU A 39 -12.93 -3.32 5.29
C LEU A 39 -13.26 -4.74 4.83
N GLN A 40 -12.41 -5.71 5.22
CA GLN A 40 -12.74 -7.13 5.24
C GLN A 40 -14.12 -7.31 5.88
N LEU A 41 -15.10 -7.69 5.06
CA LEU A 41 -16.49 -7.89 5.45
C LEU A 41 -16.60 -9.15 6.30
N SER A 42 -16.28 -9.02 7.59
CA SER A 42 -16.53 -10.06 8.59
C SER A 42 -18.03 -10.34 8.71
N SER A 43 -18.36 -11.53 9.22
CA SER A 43 -19.70 -12.09 9.52
C SER A 43 -20.74 -11.12 10.11
N ARG A 44 -20.31 -9.96 10.62
CA ARG A 44 -21.16 -8.88 11.11
C ARG A 44 -21.98 -8.19 10.01
N VAL A 45 -21.46 -8.00 8.79
CA VAL A 45 -22.25 -7.35 7.72
C VAL A 45 -23.33 -8.26 7.16
N LEU A 46 -23.07 -9.57 7.06
CA LEU A 46 -24.10 -10.56 6.73
C LEU A 46 -25.20 -10.63 7.81
N LYS A 47 -24.84 -10.55 9.09
CA LYS A 47 -25.80 -10.46 10.19
C LYS A 47 -26.62 -9.16 10.15
N ILE A 48 -25.99 -8.02 9.88
CA ILE A 48 -26.70 -6.74 9.73
C ILE A 48 -27.66 -6.80 8.54
N SER A 49 -27.24 -7.41 7.42
CA SER A 49 -28.11 -7.60 6.26
C SER A 49 -29.29 -8.52 6.55
N SER A 50 -29.13 -9.58 7.35
CA SER A 50 -30.25 -10.46 7.74
C SER A 50 -31.19 -9.78 8.73
N TYR A 51 -30.68 -8.96 9.65
CA TYR A 51 -31.51 -8.15 10.56
C TYR A 51 -32.32 -7.10 9.79
N ILE A 52 -31.73 -6.45 8.78
CA ILE A 52 -32.43 -5.48 7.93
C ILE A 52 -33.50 -6.18 7.08
N LEU A 53 -33.21 -7.37 6.52
CA LEU A 53 -34.18 -8.13 5.72
C LEU A 53 -35.36 -8.62 6.58
N ASN A 54 -35.09 -9.13 7.80
CA ASN A 54 -36.13 -9.55 8.74
C ASN A 54 -36.98 -8.36 9.23
N ALA A 55 -36.36 -7.21 9.49
CA ALA A 55 -37.08 -5.99 9.86
C ALA A 55 -37.95 -5.46 8.71
N ALA A 56 -37.52 -5.66 7.46
CA ALA A 56 -38.29 -5.30 6.27
C ALA A 56 -39.52 -6.20 6.09
N THR A 57 -39.38 -7.52 6.31
CA THR A 57 -40.51 -8.47 6.25
C THR A 57 -41.50 -8.27 7.41
N GLU A 58 -41.03 -7.98 8.62
CA GLU A 58 -41.90 -7.65 9.76
C GLU A 58 -42.65 -6.32 9.56
N CYS A 59 -42.04 -5.35 8.88
CA CYS A 59 -42.72 -4.12 8.49
C CYS A 59 -43.82 -4.37 7.45
N GLU A 60 -43.63 -5.31 6.51
CA GLU A 60 -44.62 -5.67 5.50
C GLU A 60 -45.88 -6.28 6.15
N ASP A 61 -45.71 -7.16 7.13
CA ASP A 61 -46.81 -7.75 7.92
C ASP A 61 -47.55 -6.73 8.80
N LEU A 62 -46.84 -5.74 9.33
CA LEU A 62 -47.42 -4.66 10.13
C LEU A 62 -48.21 -3.65 9.27
N ILE A 63 -47.83 -3.45 8.01
CA ILE A 63 -48.49 -2.54 7.05
C ILE A 63 -49.83 -3.11 6.57
N VAL A 64 -49.93 -4.44 6.40
CA VAL A 64 -51.19 -5.10 5.99
C VAL A 64 -52.26 -5.07 7.08
N ARG A 65 -51.88 -4.99 8.36
CA ARG A 65 -52.81 -5.14 9.50
C ARG A 65 -53.38 -3.83 10.07
N LYS A 66 -52.99 -2.63 9.60
CA LYS A 66 -53.56 -1.35 10.10
C LYS A 66 -53.80 -0.30 9.00
N PRO A 67 -55.04 -0.02 8.61
CA PRO A 67 -55.34 1.06 7.69
C PRO A 67 -55.23 2.42 8.41
N GLY A 68 -54.30 3.28 7.97
CA GLY A 68 -54.21 4.67 8.46
C GLY A 68 -52.81 5.31 8.57
N TRP A 69 -51.77 4.79 7.90
CA TRP A 69 -50.47 5.48 7.79
C TRP A 69 -50.34 6.20 6.43
N PRO A 70 -49.67 7.37 6.34
CA PRO A 70 -49.66 8.17 5.13
C PRO A 70 -48.90 7.47 3.99
N SER A 71 -49.60 7.28 2.87
CA SER A 71 -49.21 6.49 1.69
C SER A 71 -47.82 6.82 1.11
N LEU A 72 -47.33 8.04 1.32
CA LEU A 72 -46.00 8.49 0.89
C LEU A 72 -44.85 7.74 1.60
N PHE A 73 -45.01 7.42 2.89
CA PHE A 73 -43.97 6.74 3.66
C PHE A 73 -43.80 5.27 3.23
N CYS A 74 -44.92 4.57 3.02
CA CYS A 74 -44.92 3.20 2.50
C CYS A 74 -44.32 3.14 1.08
N HIS A 75 -44.63 4.12 0.24
CA HIS A 75 -44.08 4.16 -1.12
C HIS A 75 -42.55 4.39 -1.13
N PHE A 76 -42.05 5.22 -0.22
CA PHE A 76 -40.61 5.50 -0.11
C PHE A 76 -39.84 4.29 0.44
N LEU A 77 -40.36 3.62 1.48
CA LEU A 77 -39.75 2.41 2.04
C LEU A 77 -39.69 1.28 1.02
N VAL A 78 -40.76 1.03 0.27
CA VAL A 78 -40.77 -0.02 -0.77
C VAL A 78 -39.75 0.28 -1.87
N LYS A 79 -39.63 1.54 -2.32
CA LYS A 79 -38.60 1.94 -3.29
C LYS A 79 -37.19 1.77 -2.73
N TRP A 80 -36.98 2.13 -1.47
CA TRP A 80 -35.68 2.03 -0.83
C TRP A 80 -35.25 0.57 -0.62
N VAL A 81 -36.14 -0.31 -0.14
CA VAL A 81 -35.87 -1.75 0.01
C VAL A 81 -35.55 -2.41 -1.33
N LYS A 82 -36.27 -2.05 -2.40
CA LYS A 82 -35.98 -2.55 -3.76
C LYS A 82 -34.63 -2.08 -4.27
N TRP A 83 -34.29 -0.80 -4.08
CA TRP A 83 -33.00 -0.25 -4.48
C TRP A 83 -31.85 -0.89 -3.70
N PHE A 84 -31.99 -0.99 -2.38
CA PHE A 84 -31.00 -1.61 -1.49
C PHE A 84 -30.82 -3.10 -1.79
N GLY A 85 -31.90 -3.85 -2.02
CA GLY A 85 -31.83 -5.26 -2.42
C GLY A 85 -31.12 -5.45 -3.77
N ASN A 86 -31.34 -4.56 -4.74
CA ASN A 86 -30.63 -4.60 -6.02
C ASN A 86 -29.16 -4.19 -5.90
N PHE A 87 -28.84 -3.24 -5.02
CA PHE A 87 -27.47 -2.85 -4.69
C PHE A 87 -26.73 -4.02 -4.04
N VAL A 88 -27.28 -4.63 -2.99
CA VAL A 88 -26.69 -5.80 -2.32
C VAL A 88 -26.52 -6.98 -3.28
N ARG A 89 -27.49 -7.25 -4.17
CA ARG A 89 -27.37 -8.32 -5.18
C ARG A 89 -26.28 -8.06 -6.21
N ARG A 90 -26.13 -6.81 -6.68
CA ARG A 90 -25.06 -6.41 -7.60
C ARG A 90 -23.69 -6.49 -6.92
N SER A 91 -23.58 -6.02 -5.69
CA SER A 91 -22.37 -6.09 -4.88
C SER A 91 -21.99 -7.53 -4.54
N ALA A 92 -22.97 -8.39 -4.22
CA ALA A 92 -22.76 -9.80 -3.94
C ALA A 92 -22.37 -10.57 -5.20
N PHE A 93 -22.95 -10.27 -6.37
CA PHE A 93 -22.54 -10.88 -7.64
C PHE A 93 -21.11 -10.47 -8.01
N TRP A 94 -20.75 -9.20 -7.84
CA TRP A 94 -19.38 -8.71 -8.03
C TRP A 94 -18.38 -9.34 -7.05
N LEU A 95 -18.72 -9.40 -5.75
CA LEU A 95 -17.91 -10.04 -4.72
C LEU A 95 -17.78 -11.55 -4.96
N CYS A 96 -18.85 -12.23 -5.36
CA CYS A 96 -18.84 -13.67 -5.63
C CYS A 96 -18.04 -13.98 -6.89
N ASN A 97 -18.13 -13.15 -7.95
CA ASN A 97 -17.34 -13.33 -9.16
C ASN A 97 -15.86 -12.98 -8.95
N MET A 98 -15.54 -11.96 -8.14
CA MET A 98 -14.18 -11.66 -7.69
C MET A 98 -13.58 -12.79 -6.83
N LEU A 99 -14.35 -13.33 -5.88
CA LEU A 99 -13.87 -14.36 -4.95
C LEU A 99 -13.81 -15.77 -5.60
N LEU A 100 -14.76 -16.13 -6.46
CA LEU A 100 -14.77 -17.45 -7.12
C LEU A 100 -13.81 -17.52 -8.31
N CYS A 101 -13.74 -16.47 -9.13
CA CYS A 101 -12.84 -16.43 -10.29
C CYS A 101 -11.40 -16.08 -9.89
N GLY A 102 -11.21 -15.19 -8.91
CA GLY A 102 -9.90 -14.84 -8.35
C GLY A 102 -9.20 -16.02 -7.67
N CYS A 103 -9.90 -16.76 -6.81
CA CYS A 103 -9.32 -17.91 -6.10
C CYS A 103 -8.90 -19.07 -7.03
N ALA A 104 -9.62 -19.28 -8.15
CA ALA A 104 -9.27 -20.35 -9.10
C ALA A 104 -8.04 -19.97 -9.94
N HIS A 105 -7.97 -18.71 -10.39
CA HIS A 105 -6.82 -18.18 -11.11
C HIS A 105 -5.57 -18.09 -10.20
N GLU A 106 -5.71 -17.63 -8.96
CA GLU A 106 -4.63 -17.61 -7.97
C GLU A 106 -4.12 -19.01 -7.61
N LYS A 107 -5.00 -20.01 -7.48
CA LYS A 107 -4.58 -21.40 -7.23
C LYS A 107 -3.80 -21.99 -8.40
N ALA A 108 -4.30 -21.85 -9.63
CA ALA A 108 -3.58 -22.32 -10.82
C ALA A 108 -2.25 -21.55 -11.04
N HIS A 109 -2.22 -20.25 -10.73
CA HIS A 109 -1.00 -19.45 -10.72
C HIS A 109 0.00 -19.95 -9.68
N ALA A 110 -0.44 -20.19 -8.43
CA ALA A 110 0.42 -20.67 -7.36
C ALA A 110 0.99 -22.07 -7.64
N GLU A 111 0.17 -22.98 -8.21
CA GLU A 111 0.62 -24.31 -8.64
C GLU A 111 1.68 -24.24 -9.76
N LYS A 112 1.52 -23.32 -10.71
CA LYS A 112 2.53 -23.07 -11.76
C LYS A 112 3.82 -22.48 -11.21
N MET A 113 3.77 -21.67 -10.14
CA MET A 113 4.97 -21.12 -9.50
C MET A 113 5.75 -22.16 -8.70
N LEU A 114 5.05 -23.10 -8.06
CA LEU A 114 5.66 -24.19 -7.30
C LEU A 114 6.52 -25.12 -8.19
N THR A 115 6.17 -25.22 -9.48
CA THR A 115 6.80 -26.14 -10.44
C THR A 115 7.90 -25.51 -11.30
N LEU A 116 8.11 -24.19 -11.21
CA LEU A 116 9.14 -23.47 -11.97
C LEU A 116 10.54 -23.69 -11.35
N ASP A 117 11.30 -24.66 -11.84
CA ASP A 117 12.68 -24.83 -11.40
C ASP A 117 13.56 -23.66 -11.85
N LEU A 118 14.45 -23.21 -10.97
CA LEU A 118 15.41 -22.15 -11.29
C LEU A 118 16.56 -22.75 -12.09
N THR A 119 17.06 -21.99 -13.07
CA THR A 119 18.31 -22.38 -13.74
C THR A 119 19.49 -22.23 -12.77
N PRO A 120 20.60 -22.98 -12.95
CA PRO A 120 21.78 -22.85 -12.10
C PRO A 120 22.34 -21.42 -12.04
N LEU A 121 22.25 -20.67 -13.13
CA LEU A 121 22.65 -19.26 -13.18
C LEU A 121 21.76 -18.37 -12.30
N GLN A 122 20.43 -18.57 -12.36
CA GLN A 122 19.48 -17.83 -11.53
C GLN A 122 19.68 -18.14 -10.04
N GLU A 123 19.92 -19.40 -9.68
CA GLU A 123 20.22 -19.78 -8.30
C GLU A 123 21.49 -19.10 -7.79
N GLU A 124 22.57 -19.13 -8.58
CA GLU A 124 23.83 -18.50 -8.21
C GLU A 124 23.68 -16.99 -8.04
N LYS A 125 23.00 -16.31 -8.97
CA LYS A 125 22.75 -14.86 -8.91
C LYS A 125 21.85 -14.48 -7.72
N LEU A 126 20.82 -15.27 -7.45
CA LEU A 126 19.97 -15.10 -6.27
C LEU A 126 20.77 -15.27 -4.98
N ARG A 127 21.59 -16.31 -4.86
CA ARG A 127 22.43 -16.55 -3.66
C ARG A 127 23.40 -15.39 -3.42
N ARG A 128 24.06 -14.88 -4.46
CA ARG A 128 24.94 -13.70 -4.34
C ARG A 128 24.19 -12.48 -3.83
N LEU A 129 23.02 -12.21 -4.40
CA LEU A 129 22.18 -11.11 -3.91
C LEU A 129 21.78 -11.35 -2.46
N GLN A 130 21.35 -12.55 -2.08
CA GLN A 130 20.98 -12.90 -0.69
C GLN A 130 22.10 -12.66 0.30
N LEU A 131 23.33 -13.10 0.00
CA LEU A 131 24.51 -12.86 0.83
C LEU A 131 24.76 -11.35 1.01
N ARG A 132 24.57 -10.56 -0.05
CA ARG A 132 24.65 -9.09 0.02
C ARG A 132 23.54 -8.52 0.90
N LEU A 133 22.29 -9.00 0.79
CA LEU A 133 21.16 -8.58 1.62
C LEU A 133 21.30 -8.93 3.11
N GLU A 134 22.00 -10.02 3.44
CA GLU A 134 22.26 -10.46 4.81
C GLU A 134 23.33 -9.63 5.52
N THR A 135 24.15 -8.88 4.77
CA THR A 135 25.21 -8.06 5.33
C THR A 135 24.62 -6.90 6.15
N THR A 136 24.83 -6.92 7.46
CA THR A 136 24.42 -5.83 8.36
C THR A 136 25.41 -4.67 8.30
N PHE A 137 24.95 -3.44 8.53
CA PHE A 137 25.88 -2.32 8.64
C PHE A 137 26.73 -2.45 9.91
N ASP A 138 28.06 -2.40 9.75
CA ASP A 138 29.00 -2.43 10.85
C ASP A 138 29.80 -1.13 10.92
N ARG A 139 29.63 -0.41 12.03
CA ARG A 139 30.31 0.87 12.28
C ARG A 139 31.82 0.73 12.45
N THR A 140 32.34 -0.47 12.70
CA THR A 140 33.77 -0.72 12.89
C THR A 140 34.48 -1.12 11.59
N ARG A 141 33.74 -1.58 10.57
CA ARG A 141 34.30 -1.94 9.28
C ARG A 141 34.65 -0.71 8.46
N ARG A 142 35.91 -0.62 8.05
CA ARG A 142 36.45 0.51 7.26
C ARG A 142 35.66 0.73 5.96
N GLU A 143 35.37 -0.35 5.23
CA GLU A 143 34.60 -0.30 3.98
C GLU A 143 33.22 0.34 4.17
N HIS A 144 32.52 -0.01 5.25
CA HIS A 144 31.19 0.53 5.54
C HIS A 144 31.23 2.02 5.88
N GLN A 145 32.25 2.42 6.65
CA GLN A 145 32.50 3.82 6.95
C GLN A 145 32.84 4.61 5.69
N GLU A 146 33.65 4.05 4.79
CA GLU A 146 34.04 4.67 3.52
C GLU A 146 32.85 4.82 2.58
N ALA A 147 31.98 3.81 2.47
CA ALA A 147 30.73 3.91 1.71
C ALA A 147 29.81 5.01 2.25
N LEU A 148 29.70 5.15 3.58
CA LEU A 148 28.89 6.20 4.19
C LEU A 148 29.47 7.59 3.93
N LYS A 149 30.80 7.76 4.01
CA LYS A 149 31.48 9.01 3.63
C LYS A 149 31.28 9.32 2.14
N ALA A 150 31.43 8.33 1.28
CA ALA A 150 31.22 8.47 -0.16
C ALA A 150 29.80 8.93 -0.47
N LEU A 151 28.80 8.38 0.22
CA LEU A 151 27.41 8.82 0.07
C LEU A 151 27.25 10.29 0.47
N TRP A 152 27.85 10.72 1.60
CA TRP A 152 27.81 12.13 2.00
C TRP A 152 28.43 13.03 0.93
N HIS A 153 29.63 12.69 0.43
CA HIS A 153 30.31 13.49 -0.60
C HIS A 153 29.51 13.54 -1.91
N ALA A 154 28.81 12.48 -2.30
CA ALA A 154 27.94 12.49 -3.47
C ALA A 154 26.67 13.33 -3.25
N ALA A 155 26.16 13.37 -2.02
CA ALA A 155 24.98 14.15 -1.63
C ALA A 155 25.28 15.65 -1.47
N PHE A 156 26.39 15.99 -0.82
CA PHE A 156 26.80 17.36 -0.47
C PHE A 156 28.27 17.57 -0.84
N PRO A 157 28.60 17.71 -2.14
CA PRO A 157 29.99 17.79 -2.61
C PRO A 157 30.77 18.97 -2.00
N ASP A 158 30.09 20.07 -1.71
CA ASP A 158 30.71 21.30 -1.20
C ASP A 158 30.71 21.39 0.34
N ILE A 159 30.25 20.36 1.05
CA ILE A 159 30.14 20.36 2.51
C ILE A 159 30.98 19.23 3.10
N GLU A 160 32.05 19.58 3.81
CA GLU A 160 32.89 18.62 4.51
C GLU A 160 32.11 17.90 5.62
N LEU A 161 32.25 16.56 5.68
CA LEU A 161 31.66 15.75 6.74
C LEU A 161 32.51 15.84 8.01
N ARG A 162 31.97 16.43 9.07
CA ARG A 162 32.69 16.58 10.35
C ARG A 162 32.88 15.27 11.11
N GLY A 163 32.04 14.27 10.85
CA GLY A 163 32.13 12.96 11.49
C GLY A 163 30.99 12.03 11.09
N LEU A 164 31.19 10.73 11.31
CA LEU A 164 30.17 9.71 11.06
C LEU A 164 28.97 9.81 12.02
N VAL A 165 29.15 10.50 13.14
CA VAL A 165 28.07 10.93 14.05
C VAL A 165 28.08 12.45 14.13
N SER A 166 27.07 13.09 13.56
CA SER A 166 26.97 14.55 13.42
C SER A 166 25.54 14.95 13.06
N ASP A 167 25.07 16.11 13.53
CA ASP A 167 23.74 16.62 13.14
C ASP A 167 23.60 16.89 11.64
N GLN A 168 24.72 16.97 10.91
CA GLN A 168 24.76 17.06 9.45
C GLN A 168 23.90 16.00 8.76
N TRP A 169 23.83 14.78 9.30
CA TRP A 169 23.04 13.71 8.72
C TRP A 169 21.53 14.02 8.67
N LYS A 170 21.02 14.87 9.57
CA LYS A 170 19.61 15.28 9.52
C LYS A 170 19.27 16.05 8.24
N GLU A 171 20.23 16.77 7.66
CA GLU A 171 20.07 17.50 6.39
C GLU A 171 19.80 16.54 5.21
N MET A 172 20.33 15.32 5.27
CA MET A 172 20.06 14.28 4.27
C MET A 172 18.75 13.53 4.52
N GLY A 173 18.06 13.84 5.63
CA GLY A 173 16.85 13.15 6.06
C GLY A 173 17.11 11.80 6.75
N TRP A 174 18.23 11.65 7.47
CA TRP A 174 18.41 10.57 8.44
C TRP A 174 17.59 10.84 9.72
N GLN A 175 17.18 9.80 10.46
CA GLN A 175 16.32 9.97 11.64
C GLN A 175 17.04 10.68 12.79
N GLY A 176 18.35 10.47 12.91
CA GLY A 176 19.19 11.05 13.96
C GLY A 176 20.52 11.58 13.42
N ASN A 177 21.45 11.82 14.34
CA ASN A 177 22.82 12.22 14.03
C ASN A 177 23.74 11.03 13.69
N ASP A 178 23.27 9.79 13.84
CA ASP A 178 24.01 8.56 13.55
C ASP A 178 23.22 7.67 12.56
N PRO A 179 23.56 7.71 11.26
CA PRO A 179 22.92 6.89 10.22
C PRO A 179 22.98 5.39 10.52
N SER A 180 23.95 4.92 11.31
CA SER A 180 24.08 3.49 11.61
C SER A 180 22.85 2.91 12.31
N THR A 181 22.06 3.77 12.96
CA THR A 181 20.84 3.38 13.68
C THR A 181 19.65 3.10 12.76
N ASP A 182 19.66 3.65 11.54
CA ASP A 182 18.57 3.56 10.55
C ASP A 182 18.65 2.29 9.69
N PHE A 183 19.83 1.67 9.55
CA PHE A 183 20.05 0.49 8.68
C PHE A 183 19.47 -0.83 9.20
N ARG A 184 18.62 -0.82 10.24
CA ARG A 184 18.07 -2.07 10.84
C ARG A 184 17.20 -2.86 9.88
N GLY A 185 16.32 -2.18 9.14
CA GLY A 185 15.38 -2.83 8.21
C GLY A 185 16.03 -3.18 6.87
N GLY A 186 16.75 -2.22 6.28
CA GLY A 186 17.35 -2.33 4.95
C GLY A 186 18.76 -2.95 4.91
N GLY A 187 19.45 -3.09 6.05
CA GLY A 187 20.82 -3.61 6.08
C GLY A 187 21.84 -2.70 5.40
N TYR A 188 23.07 -3.20 5.21
CA TYR A 188 24.12 -2.47 4.50
C TYR A 188 23.76 -2.17 3.04
N VAL A 189 23.02 -3.08 2.39
CA VAL A 189 22.57 -2.90 1.00
C VAL A 189 21.77 -1.61 0.77
N SER A 190 21.05 -1.11 1.78
CA SER A 190 20.34 0.16 1.64
C SER A 190 21.28 1.38 1.52
N LEU A 191 22.46 1.32 2.13
CA LEU A 191 23.52 2.31 1.93
C LEU A 191 24.11 2.17 0.51
N GLU A 192 24.38 0.94 0.08
CA GLU A 192 24.88 0.69 -1.29
C GLU A 192 23.89 1.17 -2.35
N ASN A 193 22.60 0.95 -2.16
CA ASN A 193 21.53 1.43 -3.04
C ASN A 193 21.50 2.96 -3.12
N LEU A 194 21.57 3.66 -1.98
CA LEU A 194 21.64 5.13 -1.95
C LEU A 194 22.89 5.64 -2.68
N LEU A 195 24.05 5.02 -2.44
CA LEU A 195 25.31 5.39 -3.09
C LEU A 195 25.28 5.11 -4.59
N PHE A 196 24.74 3.97 -5.01
CA PHE A 196 24.54 3.64 -6.42
C PHE A 196 23.63 4.67 -7.09
N PHE A 197 22.55 5.09 -6.44
CA PHE A 197 21.68 6.12 -6.99
C PHE A 197 22.40 7.47 -7.12
N ALA A 198 23.12 7.88 -6.07
CA ALA A 198 23.87 9.14 -6.04
C ALA A 198 24.97 9.21 -7.12
N THR A 199 25.57 8.07 -7.45
CA THR A 199 26.66 7.97 -8.43
C THR A 199 26.15 7.79 -9.86
N LYS A 200 25.14 6.92 -10.08
CA LYS A 200 24.66 6.58 -11.42
C LYS A 200 23.68 7.60 -12.00
N TYR A 201 22.80 8.16 -11.18
CA TYR A 201 21.78 9.13 -11.60
C TYR A 201 21.89 10.41 -10.77
N GLN A 202 23.09 10.99 -10.73
CA GLN A 202 23.43 12.13 -9.87
C GLN A 202 22.43 13.29 -9.97
N THR A 203 22.02 13.66 -11.19
CA THR A 203 21.05 14.75 -11.41
C THR A 203 19.71 14.45 -10.75
N THR A 204 19.16 13.26 -10.98
CA THR A 204 17.88 12.82 -10.42
C THR A 204 17.96 12.67 -8.90
N PHE A 205 19.06 12.10 -8.39
CA PHE A 205 19.33 12.01 -6.96
C PHE A 205 19.33 13.39 -6.30
N GLN A 206 20.05 14.37 -6.89
CA GLN A 206 20.11 15.74 -6.39
C GLN A 206 18.77 16.47 -6.46
N GLN A 207 17.97 16.24 -7.51
CA GLN A 207 16.61 16.78 -7.59
C GLN A 207 15.72 16.25 -6.47
N LEU A 208 15.82 14.96 -6.14
CA LEU A 208 15.03 14.31 -5.09
C LEU A 208 15.52 14.65 -3.68
N LEU A 209 16.83 14.79 -3.48
CA LEU A 209 17.44 15.20 -2.22
C LEU A 209 17.04 16.66 -1.90
N CYS A 210 17.23 17.56 -2.86
CA CYS A 210 16.93 18.99 -2.71
C CYS A 210 15.47 19.37 -3.02
N LYS A 211 14.59 18.39 -3.29
CA LYS A 211 13.14 18.59 -3.43
C LYS A 211 12.75 19.60 -4.52
N LYS A 212 13.51 19.66 -5.62
CA LYS A 212 13.45 20.73 -6.63
C LYS A 212 12.17 20.77 -7.49
N GLY A 213 11.20 19.88 -7.28
CA GLY A 213 10.03 19.75 -8.14
C GLY A 213 8.71 19.54 -7.38
N GLY A 214 7.62 20.02 -8.00
CA GLY A 214 6.24 19.84 -7.55
C GLY A 214 5.82 20.75 -6.40
N ARG A 215 4.52 20.73 -6.06
CA ARG A 215 3.99 21.39 -4.88
C ARG A 215 4.00 20.41 -3.73
N ARG A 216 4.87 20.63 -2.75
CA ARG A 216 5.08 19.74 -1.61
C ARG A 216 4.29 20.18 -0.39
N ALA A 217 3.90 19.22 0.45
CA ALA A 217 3.27 19.50 1.74
C ALA A 217 4.27 20.14 2.70
N THR A 218 3.78 20.79 3.75
CA THR A 218 4.63 21.37 4.81
C THR A 218 5.51 20.31 5.48
N TRP A 219 5.02 19.07 5.60
CA TRP A 219 5.75 17.94 6.14
C TRP A 219 6.11 16.97 5.02
N GLU A 220 7.37 17.02 4.60
CA GLU A 220 7.91 16.12 3.58
C GLU A 220 8.41 14.80 4.17
N TYR A 221 8.63 13.80 3.30
CA TYR A 221 9.28 12.57 3.72
C TYR A 221 10.79 12.79 3.95
N PRO A 222 11.36 12.19 5.00
CA PRO A 222 12.81 12.19 5.24
C PRO A 222 13.51 11.37 4.15
N PHE A 223 14.36 12.03 3.32
CA PHE A 223 14.92 11.44 2.10
C PHE A 223 15.70 10.13 2.35
N ALA A 224 16.70 10.13 3.23
CA ALA A 224 17.50 8.93 3.49
C ALA A 224 16.67 7.80 4.10
N VAL A 225 15.84 8.11 5.11
CA VAL A 225 14.93 7.13 5.74
C VAL A 225 13.95 6.54 4.72
N ALA A 226 13.42 7.35 3.80
CA ALA A 226 12.57 6.85 2.72
C ALA A 226 13.33 5.89 1.79
N GLY A 227 14.58 6.19 1.47
CA GLY A 227 15.48 5.28 0.73
C GLY A 227 15.68 3.94 1.43
N VAL A 228 15.91 3.93 2.75
CA VAL A 228 16.04 2.68 3.51
C VAL A 228 14.75 1.87 3.48
N ASN A 229 13.60 2.53 3.63
CA ASN A 229 12.28 1.88 3.57
C ASN A 229 11.97 1.30 2.18
N LEU A 230 12.38 1.96 1.10
CA LEU A 230 12.26 1.44 -0.27
C LEU A 230 13.06 0.16 -0.45
N THR A 231 14.31 0.14 0.04
CA THR A 231 15.15 -1.08 0.00
C THR A 231 14.43 -2.23 0.70
N PHE A 232 13.93 -1.99 1.91
CA PHE A 232 13.20 -3.00 2.67
C PHE A 232 11.93 -3.48 1.95
N MET A 233 11.15 -2.55 1.39
CA MET A 233 9.94 -2.87 0.65
C MET A 233 10.24 -3.72 -0.59
N LEU A 234 11.31 -3.43 -1.33
CA LEU A 234 11.73 -4.22 -2.50
C LEU A 234 12.14 -5.64 -2.11
N ILE A 235 12.91 -5.80 -1.03
CA ILE A 235 13.30 -7.12 -0.50
C ILE A 235 12.05 -7.96 -0.19
N GLN A 236 11.04 -7.36 0.44
CA GLN A 236 9.78 -8.03 0.76
C GLN A 236 8.90 -8.27 -0.48
N MET A 237 8.91 -7.36 -1.45
CA MET A 237 8.11 -7.44 -2.68
C MET A 237 8.56 -8.60 -3.57
N LEU A 238 9.87 -8.74 -3.68
CA LEU A 238 10.52 -9.73 -4.52
C LEU A 238 10.78 -11.06 -3.79
N ASP A 239 10.40 -11.15 -2.51
CA ASP A 239 10.57 -12.33 -1.66
C ASP A 239 12.03 -12.85 -1.65
N LEU A 240 12.99 -11.93 -1.59
CA LEU A 240 14.41 -12.24 -1.80
C LEU A 240 15.04 -12.97 -0.61
N ARG A 241 14.37 -13.04 0.55
CA ARG A 241 14.87 -13.80 1.71
C ARG A 241 14.41 -15.25 1.73
N ALA A 242 13.46 -15.63 0.87
CA ALA A 242 13.07 -17.03 0.71
C ALA A 242 14.14 -17.78 -0.10
N ALA A 243 14.26 -19.09 0.08
CA ALA A 243 15.16 -19.92 -0.73
C ALA A 243 14.91 -19.75 -2.25
N LYS A 244 13.65 -19.51 -2.61
CA LYS A 244 13.19 -19.15 -3.95
C LYS A 244 12.02 -18.17 -3.81
N PRO A 245 11.97 -17.09 -4.62
CA PRO A 245 10.85 -16.17 -4.63
C PRO A 245 9.52 -16.85 -4.93
N SER A 246 8.52 -16.54 -4.11
CA SER A 246 7.14 -17.04 -4.26
C SER A 246 6.20 -16.03 -4.93
N SER A 247 6.67 -14.83 -5.28
CA SER A 247 5.89 -13.80 -5.99
C SER A 247 6.23 -13.74 -7.49
N TRP A 248 5.27 -13.37 -8.33
CA TRP A 248 5.49 -13.25 -9.78
C TRP A 248 6.51 -12.18 -10.11
N SER A 249 6.44 -11.05 -9.41
CA SER A 249 7.43 -9.98 -9.48
C SER A 249 8.82 -10.50 -9.13
N GLY A 250 8.94 -11.33 -8.09
CA GLY A 250 10.20 -11.98 -7.70
C GLY A 250 10.74 -12.93 -8.77
N LEU A 251 9.89 -13.82 -9.30
CA LEU A 251 10.29 -14.76 -10.36
C LEU A 251 10.69 -14.07 -11.66
N ASN A 252 9.98 -13.00 -12.06
CA ASN A 252 10.35 -12.23 -13.24
C ASN A 252 11.61 -11.41 -12.98
N PHE A 253 11.75 -10.80 -11.80
CA PHE A 253 12.98 -10.13 -11.41
C PHE A 253 14.19 -11.06 -11.46
N LEU A 254 14.06 -12.33 -11.08
CA LEU A 254 15.15 -13.31 -11.21
C LEU A 254 15.63 -13.52 -12.64
N LYS A 255 14.73 -13.46 -13.63
CA LYS A 255 15.12 -13.50 -15.04
C LYS A 255 15.98 -12.29 -15.40
N ILE A 256 15.60 -11.11 -14.91
CA ILE A 256 16.35 -9.87 -15.12
C ILE A 256 17.71 -9.92 -14.41
N LEU A 257 17.74 -10.40 -13.17
CA LEU A 257 18.93 -10.53 -12.34
C LEU A 257 19.97 -11.49 -12.93
N ALA A 258 19.51 -12.52 -13.66
CA ALA A 258 20.41 -13.45 -14.35
C ALA A 258 21.27 -12.75 -15.40
N GLU A 259 20.72 -11.74 -16.07
CA GLU A 259 21.37 -10.98 -17.14
C GLU A 259 22.10 -9.73 -16.64
N GLU A 260 21.59 -9.07 -15.59
CA GLU A 260 22.11 -7.79 -15.09
C GLU A 260 22.36 -7.84 -13.57
N GLU A 261 23.64 -7.78 -13.18
CA GLU A 261 24.03 -7.86 -11.77
C GLU A 261 23.57 -6.65 -10.96
N ALA A 262 23.51 -5.48 -11.59
CA ALA A 262 23.01 -4.24 -10.97
C ALA A 262 21.47 -4.13 -10.99
N ALA A 263 20.73 -5.19 -11.35
CA ALA A 263 19.27 -5.13 -11.50
C ALA A 263 18.56 -4.66 -10.23
N PHE A 264 19.01 -5.10 -9.05
CA PHE A 264 18.42 -4.67 -7.78
C PHE A 264 18.63 -3.17 -7.52
N ASP A 265 19.85 -2.68 -7.74
CA ASP A 265 20.20 -1.26 -7.56
C ASP A 265 19.52 -0.35 -8.60
N LEU A 266 19.36 -0.84 -9.84
CA LEU A 266 18.59 -0.15 -10.87
C LEU A 266 17.12 -0.06 -10.49
N LEU A 267 16.52 -1.16 -10.04
CA LEU A 267 15.13 -1.20 -9.59
C LEU A 267 14.92 -0.27 -8.39
N TYR A 268 15.89 -0.19 -7.49
CA TYR A 268 15.88 0.75 -6.39
C TYR A 268 15.79 2.22 -6.86
N CYS A 269 16.58 2.61 -7.85
CA CYS A 269 16.54 3.96 -8.40
C CYS A 269 15.15 4.27 -8.99
N VAL A 270 14.60 3.34 -9.79
CA VAL A 270 13.25 3.46 -10.36
C VAL A 270 12.22 3.58 -9.24
N ALA A 271 12.27 2.71 -8.23
CA ALA A 271 11.35 2.70 -7.11
C ALA A 271 11.34 4.04 -6.35
N PHE A 272 12.51 4.65 -6.13
CA PHE A 272 12.60 5.94 -5.48
C PHE A 272 11.92 7.03 -6.31
N LYS A 273 12.17 7.05 -7.62
CA LYS A 273 11.57 8.06 -8.50
C LYS A 273 10.06 7.87 -8.63
N VAL A 274 9.58 6.63 -8.70
CA VAL A 274 8.14 6.30 -8.65
C VAL A 274 7.52 6.79 -7.34
N MET A 275 8.18 6.53 -6.20
CA MET A 275 7.72 6.98 -4.90
C MET A 275 7.56 8.50 -4.83
N ASP A 276 8.55 9.28 -5.27
CA ASP A 276 8.43 10.74 -5.28
C ASP A 276 7.37 11.24 -6.27
N THR A 277 7.23 10.58 -7.42
CA THR A 277 6.20 10.92 -8.40
C THR A 277 4.80 10.72 -7.83
N LEU A 278 4.57 9.59 -7.17
CA LEU A 278 3.30 9.29 -6.49
C LEU A 278 3.08 10.21 -5.28
N TRP A 279 4.14 10.50 -4.51
CA TRP A 279 4.08 11.46 -3.41
C TRP A 279 3.53 12.81 -3.87
N LEU A 280 4.06 13.34 -4.96
CA LEU A 280 3.62 14.60 -5.55
C LEU A 280 2.21 14.51 -6.12
N ALA A 281 1.89 13.44 -6.87
CA ALA A 281 0.57 13.24 -7.47
C ALA A 281 -0.54 13.09 -6.41
N MET A 282 -0.22 12.48 -5.27
CA MET A 282 -1.15 12.30 -4.15
C MET A 282 -1.24 13.53 -3.23
N HIS A 283 -0.43 14.56 -3.46
CA HIS A 283 -0.25 15.68 -2.53
C HIS A 283 0.04 15.20 -1.10
N ALA A 284 0.86 14.16 -0.99
CA ALA A 284 1.09 13.45 0.26
C ALA A 284 1.82 14.32 1.28
N SER A 285 1.46 14.11 2.55
CA SER A 285 2.23 14.52 3.70
C SER A 285 2.87 13.30 4.36
N TYR A 286 3.67 13.53 5.40
CA TYR A 286 4.22 12.47 6.24
C TYR A 286 3.19 11.40 6.67
N MET A 287 1.94 11.80 6.91
CA MET A 287 0.87 10.86 7.34
C MET A 287 0.52 9.83 6.26
N GLU A 288 0.72 10.18 4.99
CA GLU A 288 0.42 9.32 3.84
C GLU A 288 1.62 8.46 3.42
N PHE A 289 2.75 8.50 4.13
CA PHE A 289 3.96 7.79 3.74
C PHE A 289 3.73 6.30 3.44
N ASN A 290 3.03 5.59 4.33
CA ASN A 290 2.72 4.18 4.12
C ASN A 290 1.77 3.94 2.92
N ALA A 291 0.85 4.88 2.66
CA ALA A 291 -0.03 4.79 1.49
C ALA A 291 0.75 4.97 0.18
N VAL A 292 1.68 5.93 0.14
CA VAL A 292 2.57 6.15 -1.02
C VAL A 292 3.48 4.93 -1.23
N MET A 293 4.05 4.37 -0.17
CA MET A 293 4.88 3.16 -0.26
C MET A 293 4.09 1.96 -0.80
N LYS A 294 2.83 1.79 -0.38
CA LYS A 294 1.94 0.74 -0.91
C LYS A 294 1.61 0.95 -2.38
N ALA A 295 1.32 2.19 -2.79
CA ALA A 295 1.06 2.53 -4.19
C ALA A 295 2.30 2.30 -5.06
N THR A 296 3.48 2.68 -4.55
CA THR A 296 4.77 2.44 -5.21
C THR A 296 5.01 0.96 -5.44
N ARG A 297 4.81 0.13 -4.39
CA ARG A 297 4.90 -1.33 -4.50
C ARG A 297 3.97 -1.88 -5.58
N ALA A 298 2.70 -1.49 -5.56
CA ALA A 298 1.70 -1.98 -6.51
C ALA A 298 2.08 -1.63 -7.96
N GLN A 299 2.58 -0.42 -8.21
CA GLN A 299 3.05 -0.01 -9.53
C GLN A 299 4.26 -0.83 -9.99
N LEU A 300 5.25 -1.07 -9.12
CA LEU A 300 6.42 -1.88 -9.47
C LEU A 300 6.07 -3.35 -9.71
N GLU A 301 5.17 -3.93 -8.92
CA GLU A 301 4.65 -5.30 -9.13
C GLU A 301 3.94 -5.43 -10.48
N GLN A 302 3.18 -4.41 -10.87
CA GLN A 302 2.53 -4.37 -12.18
C GLN A 302 3.56 -4.28 -13.31
N GLU A 303 4.54 -3.37 -13.21
CA GLU A 303 5.54 -3.19 -14.27
C GLU A 303 6.44 -4.42 -14.45
N LEU A 304 6.87 -5.07 -13.36
CA LEU A 304 7.69 -6.30 -13.41
C LEU A 304 6.96 -7.53 -13.94
N THR A 305 5.63 -7.48 -14.04
CA THR A 305 4.82 -8.57 -14.61
C THR A 305 4.44 -8.36 -16.07
N MET A 306 4.81 -7.22 -16.67
CA MET A 306 4.60 -6.95 -18.09
C MET A 306 5.51 -7.83 -18.96
N GLU A 307 4.95 -8.42 -20.01
CA GLU A 307 5.68 -9.27 -20.95
C GLU A 307 6.80 -8.52 -21.70
N SER A 308 6.65 -7.21 -21.88
CA SER A 308 7.65 -6.35 -22.53
C SER A 308 8.88 -6.04 -21.67
N VAL A 309 8.86 -6.38 -20.37
CA VAL A 309 9.93 -6.03 -19.43
C VAL A 309 10.90 -7.20 -19.31
N GLY A 310 11.97 -7.15 -20.13
CA GLY A 310 13.09 -8.08 -20.07
C GLY A 310 14.27 -7.59 -19.21
N ARG A 311 14.36 -6.28 -18.99
CA ARG A 311 15.35 -5.60 -18.14
C ARG A 311 14.68 -4.47 -17.36
N ILE A 312 15.33 -3.96 -16.31
CA ILE A 312 14.82 -2.82 -15.54
C ILE A 312 14.63 -1.57 -16.43
N GLN A 313 15.51 -1.41 -17.41
CA GLN A 313 15.49 -0.31 -18.38
C GLN A 313 14.25 -0.33 -19.29
N ASP A 314 13.61 -1.50 -19.44
CA ASP A 314 12.42 -1.66 -20.26
C ASP A 314 11.13 -1.33 -19.48
N MET A 315 11.23 -1.08 -18.16
CA MET A 315 10.10 -0.67 -17.34
C MET A 315 9.62 0.75 -17.73
N PRO A 316 8.31 1.00 -17.85
CA PRO A 316 7.78 2.34 -18.15
C PRO A 316 8.34 3.43 -17.23
N SER A 317 8.46 3.13 -15.93
CA SER A 317 8.96 4.08 -14.93
C SER A 317 10.47 4.34 -15.01
N TYR A 318 11.23 3.55 -15.77
CA TYR A 318 12.67 3.81 -15.95
C TYR A 318 12.93 5.17 -16.62
N THR A 319 12.04 5.59 -17.52
CA THR A 319 12.10 6.89 -18.21
C THR A 319 12.09 8.08 -17.25
N LEU A 320 11.58 7.91 -16.02
CA LEU A 320 11.54 8.96 -15.01
C LEU A 320 12.92 9.32 -14.45
N LEU A 321 13.94 8.48 -14.69
CA LEU A 321 15.30 8.71 -14.20
C LEU A 321 16.09 9.72 -15.04
N HIS A 322 15.56 10.17 -16.17
CA HIS A 322 16.22 11.04 -17.15
C HIS A 322 15.59 12.43 -17.27
#